data_AF-A0A7J3I0K7-F1
#
_entry.id   AF-A0A7J3I0K7-F1
#
_cell.length_a   1.000
_cell.length_b   1.000
_cell.length_c   1.000
_cell.angle_alpha   90.00
_cell.angle_beta   90.00
_cell.angle_gamma   90.00
#
_symmetry.space_group_name_H-M   'P 1'
#
loop_
_entity.id
_entity.type
_entity.pdbx_description
1 polymer ?
#
loop_
_entity_poly.entity_id
_entity_poly.type
_entity_poly.pdbx_seq_one_letter_code
_entity_poly.pdbx_strand_id
1 'polypeptide(L)'
;MPEMEGRSFAEMVDGADTITEVFSVIERIVLEGFKAHRPVMLGLADLGVQGEFMIGAFHPVGSNLIVLNRTPLERISSNAPKELFNAYCFHVLLHEYLHALGLLDEQLVGAMVHEISRRFLG
;
A
#
# COMPACT_ATOMS: atom_id res chain seq x y z
N MET A 1 -1.57 3.60 24.09
CA MET A 1 -1.10 4.31 22.88
C MET A 1 -2.03 5.50 22.72
N PRO A 2 -1.53 6.72 22.46
CA PRO A 2 -2.37 7.91 22.54
C PRO A 2 -3.34 7.93 21.35
N GLU A 3 -4.62 8.12 21.66
CA GLU A 3 -5.63 8.54 20.68
C GLU A 3 -5.25 9.93 20.18
N MET A 4 -5.10 10.11 18.87
CA MET A 4 -4.85 11.42 18.28
C MET A 4 -6.15 11.97 17.69
N GLU A 5 -6.60 13.10 18.24
CA GLU A 5 -7.58 13.99 17.63
C GLU A 5 -6.97 14.63 16.39
N GLY A 6 -7.40 14.15 15.23
CA GLY A 6 -6.90 14.49 13.91
C GLY A 6 -7.31 13.34 13.00
N ARG A 7 -7.82 13.63 11.79
CA ARG A 7 -8.45 12.64 10.88
C ARG A 7 -7.88 11.22 11.04
N SER A 8 -8.76 10.25 11.25
CA SER A 8 -8.37 8.84 11.31
C SER A 8 -7.57 8.47 10.06
N PHE A 9 -6.66 7.50 10.16
CA PHE A 9 -5.92 7.04 8.99
C PHE A 9 -6.85 6.58 7.85
N ALA A 10 -8.03 6.06 8.17
CA ALA A 10 -9.09 5.77 7.21
C ALA A 10 -9.48 7.01 6.40
N GLU A 11 -9.83 8.11 7.08
CA GLU A 11 -10.22 9.37 6.45
C GLU A 11 -9.07 10.00 5.63
N MET A 12 -7.81 9.77 6.03
CA MET A 12 -6.66 10.19 5.26
C MET A 12 -6.50 9.37 3.97
N VAL A 13 -6.72 8.05 4.03
CA VAL A 13 -6.68 7.17 2.85
C VAL A 13 -7.85 7.50 1.91
N ASP A 14 -9.07 7.63 2.42
CA ASP A 14 -10.25 7.95 1.60
C ASP A 14 -10.16 9.35 0.98
N GLY A 15 -9.58 10.29 1.73
CA GLY A 15 -9.38 11.66 1.28
C GLY A 15 -8.25 11.84 0.27
N ALA A 16 -7.37 10.85 0.10
CA ALA A 16 -6.23 10.95 -0.80
C ALA A 16 -6.68 11.09 -2.27
N ASP A 17 -6.06 12.02 -2.98
CA ASP A 17 -6.29 12.25 -4.41
C ASP A 17 -5.20 11.60 -5.28
N THR A 18 -4.09 11.19 -4.66
CA THR A 18 -3.00 10.52 -5.35
C THR A 18 -2.50 9.28 -4.62
N ILE A 19 -1.93 8.35 -5.39
CA ILE A 19 -1.26 7.15 -4.85
C ILE A 19 -0.12 7.54 -3.89
N THR A 20 0.59 8.63 -4.16
CA THR A 20 1.67 9.13 -3.28
C THR A 20 1.14 9.61 -1.93
N GLU A 21 -0.06 10.20 -1.90
CA GLU A 21 -0.72 10.57 -0.65
C GLU A 21 -1.16 9.33 0.13
N VAL A 22 -1.72 8.31 -0.53
CA VAL A 22 -1.98 7.00 0.10
C VAL A 22 -0.70 6.41 0.67
N PHE A 23 0.40 6.48 -0.07
CA PHE A 23 1.70 5.98 0.40
C PHE A 23 2.24 6.75 1.61
N SER A 24 2.08 8.07 1.64
CA SER A 24 2.50 8.90 2.78
C SER A 24 1.76 8.52 4.07
N VAL A 25 0.50 8.07 3.96
CA VAL A 25 -0.26 7.54 5.09
C VAL A 25 0.32 6.22 5.57
N ILE A 26 0.72 5.33 4.66
CA ILE A 26 1.38 4.06 4.99
C ILE A 26 2.70 4.31 5.73
N GLU A 27 3.54 5.22 5.23
CA GLU A 27 4.80 5.57 5.89
C GLU A 27 4.58 6.04 7.33
N ARG A 28 3.53 6.85 7.57
CA ARG A 28 3.15 7.27 8.92
C ARG A 28 2.70 6.11 9.80
N ILE A 29 1.79 5.25 9.32
CA ILE A 29 1.32 4.09 10.07
C ILE A 29 2.49 3.19 10.46
N VAL A 30 3.41 2.95 9.52
CA VAL A 30 4.53 2.04 9.74
C VAL A 30 5.60 2.66 10.64
N LEU A 31 5.89 3.95 10.47
CA LEU A 31 6.76 4.70 11.38
C LEU A 31 6.20 4.72 12.80
N GLU A 32 4.90 4.95 12.96
CA GLU A 32 4.29 5.05 14.29
C GLU A 32 4.16 3.69 14.98
N GLY A 33 3.74 2.66 14.25
CA GLY A 33 3.48 1.31 14.76
C GLY A 33 4.73 0.44 14.91
N PHE A 34 5.65 0.50 13.95
CA PHE A 34 6.83 -0.37 13.89
C PHE A 34 8.14 0.36 14.22
N LYS A 35 8.11 1.69 14.38
CA LYS A 35 9.32 2.51 14.59
C LYS A 35 10.38 2.27 13.51
N ALA A 36 9.92 1.93 12.31
CA ALA A 36 10.75 1.59 11.16
C ALA A 36 10.41 2.52 10.00
N HIS A 37 11.43 2.94 9.26
CA HIS A 37 11.28 3.77 8.07
C HIS A 37 12.42 3.50 7.11
N ARG A 38 12.09 3.25 5.84
CA ARG A 38 13.05 3.13 4.74
C ARG A 38 12.59 4.02 3.58
N PRO A 39 13.45 4.90 3.06
CA PRO A 39 13.11 5.68 1.87
C PRO A 39 12.89 4.74 0.68
N VAL A 40 11.77 4.89 -0.01
CA VAL A 40 11.46 4.17 -1.24
C VAL A 40 11.07 5.13 -2.37
N MET A 41 11.34 4.73 -3.60
CA MET A 41 10.84 5.39 -4.81
C MET A 41 9.62 4.63 -5.31
N LEU A 42 8.57 5.37 -5.67
CA LEU A 42 7.40 4.82 -6.34
C LEU A 42 7.58 4.94 -7.85
N GLY A 43 7.47 3.82 -8.55
CA GLY A 43 7.42 3.74 -10.00
C GLY A 43 6.05 3.25 -10.47
N LEU A 44 5.62 3.71 -11.64
CA LEU A 44 4.44 3.17 -12.33
C LEU A 44 4.91 2.52 -13.63
N ALA A 45 4.60 1.25 -13.81
CA ALA A 45 4.89 0.51 -15.03
C ALA A 45 3.66 -0.27 -15.48
N ASP A 46 3.58 -0.53 -16.78
CA ASP A 46 2.71 -1.59 -17.29
C ASP A 46 3.48 -2.90 -17.13
N LEU A 47 3.11 -3.71 -16.13
CA LEU A 47 3.75 -5.01 -15.90
C LEU A 47 3.08 -6.12 -16.72
N GLY A 48 2.15 -5.76 -17.61
CA GLY A 48 1.36 -6.68 -18.41
C GLY A 48 0.40 -7.53 -17.57
N VAL A 49 -0.23 -8.48 -18.24
CA VAL A 49 -1.10 -9.50 -17.64
C VAL A 49 -0.42 -10.84 -17.86
N GLN A 50 0.03 -11.53 -16.80
CA GLN A 50 0.52 -12.90 -16.91
C GLN A 50 -0.62 -13.88 -16.60
N GLY A 51 -1.40 -14.23 -17.63
CA GLY A 51 -2.50 -15.18 -17.51
C GLY A 51 -3.68 -14.64 -16.70
N GLU A 52 -4.20 -15.41 -15.73
CA GLU A 52 -5.28 -14.97 -14.82
C GLU A 52 -4.77 -14.19 -13.59
N PHE A 53 -3.45 -14.08 -13.42
CA PHE A 53 -2.82 -13.38 -12.30
C PHE A 53 -2.37 -11.99 -12.73
N MET A 54 -2.97 -10.95 -12.14
CA MET A 54 -2.49 -9.57 -12.28
C MET A 54 -1.58 -9.24 -11.12
N ILE A 55 -0.31 -8.94 -11.41
CA ILE A 55 0.62 -8.37 -10.43
C ILE A 55 0.16 -6.94 -10.14
N GLY A 56 -0.24 -6.64 -8.90
CA GLY A 56 -0.72 -5.30 -8.50
C GLY A 56 0.42 -4.30 -8.28
N ALA A 57 1.51 -4.76 -7.68
CA ALA A 57 2.79 -4.06 -7.57
C ALA A 57 3.91 -5.09 -7.44
N PHE A 58 5.15 -4.62 -7.54
CA PHE A 58 6.33 -5.44 -7.32
C PHE A 58 7.48 -4.60 -6.74
N HIS A 59 8.06 -5.09 -5.65
CA HIS A 59 9.31 -4.64 -5.09
C HIS A 59 10.45 -5.61 -5.46
N PRO A 60 11.42 -5.22 -6.31
CA PRO A 60 12.62 -6.00 -6.50
C PRO A 60 13.39 -6.13 -5.19
N VAL A 61 13.60 -7.35 -4.70
CA VAL A 61 14.33 -7.65 -3.47
C VAL A 61 15.70 -6.95 -3.49
N GLY A 62 16.01 -6.19 -2.43
CA GLY A 62 17.27 -5.45 -2.31
C GLY A 62 17.27 -4.07 -2.99
N SER A 63 16.18 -3.66 -3.63
CA SER A 63 16.01 -2.30 -4.16
C SER A 63 15.33 -1.38 -3.14
N ASN A 64 15.18 -0.10 -3.48
CA ASN A 64 14.29 0.84 -2.79
C ASN A 64 13.08 1.17 -3.67
N LEU A 65 12.78 0.37 -4.70
CA LEU A 65 11.78 0.69 -5.71
C LEU A 65 10.52 -0.12 -5.46
N ILE A 66 9.36 0.53 -5.39
CA ILE A 66 8.06 -0.14 -5.47
C ILE A 66 7.44 0.23 -6.81
N VAL A 67 7.22 -0.76 -7.66
CA VAL A 67 6.60 -0.56 -8.98
C VAL A 67 5.14 -0.98 -8.91
N LEU A 68 4.23 -0.03 -9.06
CA LEU A 68 2.81 -0.32 -9.20
C LEU A 68 2.46 -0.64 -10.65
N ASN A 69 1.62 -1.66 -10.84
CA ASN A 69 1.12 -2.01 -12.17
C ASN A 69 -0.07 -1.11 -12.55
N ARG A 70 0.07 -0.37 -13.65
CA ARG A 70 -0.99 0.50 -14.16
C ARG A 70 -2.23 -0.27 -14.59
N THR A 71 -2.10 -1.47 -15.14
CA THR A 71 -3.22 -2.23 -15.70
C THR A 71 -4.34 -2.56 -14.68
N PRO A 72 -4.06 -3.15 -13.51
CA PRO A 72 -5.09 -3.37 -12.49
C PRO A 72 -5.58 -2.05 -11.87
N LEU A 73 -4.72 -1.04 -11.71
CA LEU A 73 -5.11 0.27 -11.20
C LEU A 73 -6.14 0.95 -12.12
N GLU A 74 -5.92 0.96 -13.43
CA GLU A 74 -6.83 1.55 -14.42
C GLU A 74 -8.17 0.80 -14.52
N ARG A 75 -8.15 -0.52 -14.37
CA ARG A 75 -9.38 -1.34 -14.35
C ARG A 75 -10.25 -1.03 -13.13
N ILE A 76 -9.64 -0.87 -11.96
CA ILE A 76 -10.35 -0.55 -10.72
C ILE A 76 -10.81 0.91 -10.74
N SER A 77 -9.94 1.86 -11.11
CA SER A 77 -10.29 3.28 -11.13
C SER A 77 -11.44 3.60 -12.09
N SER A 78 -11.58 2.85 -13.19
CA SER A 78 -12.66 3.05 -14.15
C SER A 78 -14.03 2.56 -13.68
N ASN A 79 -14.09 1.69 -12.65
CA ASN A 79 -15.31 0.99 -12.26
C ASN A 79 -15.66 1.07 -10.77
N ALA A 80 -14.76 1.60 -9.94
CA ALA A 80 -14.88 1.61 -8.49
C ALA A 80 -14.97 3.03 -7.91
N PRO A 81 -15.65 3.21 -6.76
CA PRO A 81 -15.54 4.44 -5.96
C PRO A 81 -14.09 4.74 -5.57
N LYS A 82 -13.78 6.02 -5.35
CA LYS A 82 -12.43 6.49 -4.99
C LYS A 82 -11.92 5.80 -3.74
N GLU A 83 -12.79 5.63 -2.76
CA GLU A 83 -12.51 4.99 -1.47
C GLU A 83 -12.04 3.53 -1.68
N LEU A 84 -12.72 2.79 -2.57
CA LEU A 84 -12.34 1.40 -2.88
C LEU A 84 -11.01 1.34 -3.65
N PHE A 85 -10.77 2.28 -4.55
CA PHE A 85 -9.48 2.41 -5.24
C PHE A 85 -8.34 2.73 -4.27
N ASN A 86 -8.57 3.64 -3.32
CA ASN A 86 -7.59 4.03 -2.31
C ASN A 86 -7.31 2.89 -1.33
N ALA A 87 -8.34 2.13 -0.90
CA ALA A 87 -8.18 0.94 -0.08
C ALA A 87 -7.36 -0.16 -0.79
N TYR A 88 -7.59 -0.37 -2.09
CA TYR A 88 -6.78 -1.29 -2.89
C TYR A 88 -5.31 -0.83 -2.97
N CYS A 89 -5.08 0.45 -3.30
CA CYS A 89 -3.73 1.02 -3.34
C CYS A 89 -3.03 0.88 -1.98
N PHE A 90 -3.75 1.14 -0.89
CA PHE A 90 -3.24 1.00 0.46
C PHE A 90 -2.75 -0.42 0.73
N HIS A 91 -3.58 -1.42 0.44
CA HIS A 91 -3.26 -2.83 0.70
C HIS A 91 -2.01 -3.27 -0.06
N VAL A 92 -1.96 -3.00 -1.37
CA VAL A 92 -0.85 -3.40 -2.25
C VAL A 92 0.44 -2.68 -1.87
N LEU A 93 0.39 -1.36 -1.64
CA LEU A 93 1.57 -0.59 -1.26
C LEU A 93 2.12 -0.97 0.10
N LEU A 94 1.24 -1.27 1.07
CA LEU A 94 1.67 -1.70 2.40
C LEU A 94 2.42 -3.02 2.33
N HIS A 95 1.92 -3.97 1.53
CA HIS A 95 2.57 -5.25 1.29
C HIS A 95 3.99 -5.07 0.75
N GLU A 96 4.15 -4.32 -0.33
CA GLU A 96 5.47 -4.04 -0.92
C GLU A 96 6.38 -3.22 0.00
N TYR A 97 5.82 -2.32 0.81
CA TYR A 97 6.61 -1.54 1.76
C TYR A 97 7.15 -2.39 2.90
N LEU A 98 6.39 -3.37 3.40
CA LEU A 98 6.90 -4.33 4.39
C LEU A 98 8.04 -5.17 3.81
N HIS A 99 7.93 -5.59 2.55
CA HIS A 99 9.05 -6.22 1.83
C HIS A 99 10.26 -5.29 1.70
N ALA A 100 10.03 -4.01 1.40
CA ALA A 100 11.08 -3.01 1.38
C ALA A 100 11.73 -2.82 2.77
N LEU A 101 11.02 -3.03 3.87
CA LEU A 101 11.62 -3.02 5.22
C LEU A 101 12.42 -4.29 5.55
N GLY A 102 12.47 -5.27 4.65
CA GLY A 102 13.23 -6.50 4.79
C GLY A 102 12.43 -7.69 5.33
N LEU A 103 11.11 -7.57 5.44
CA LEU A 103 10.24 -8.71 5.76
C LEU A 103 10.05 -9.55 4.49
N LEU A 104 10.60 -10.76 4.46
CA LEU A 104 10.55 -11.62 3.26
C LEU A 104 9.61 -12.83 3.42
N ASP A 105 9.07 -13.04 4.61
CA ASP A 105 8.13 -14.12 4.88
C ASP A 105 6.72 -13.69 4.46
N GLU A 106 6.22 -14.27 3.38
CA GLU A 106 4.90 -13.96 2.82
C GLU A 106 3.74 -14.24 3.80
N GLN A 107 3.85 -15.26 4.64
CA GLN A 107 2.81 -15.55 5.62
C GLN A 107 2.76 -14.45 6.68
N LEU A 108 3.93 -14.02 7.16
CA LEU A 108 4.03 -12.92 8.12
C LEU A 108 3.57 -11.60 7.50
N VAL A 109 4.04 -11.26 6.30
CA VAL A 109 3.68 -10.03 5.61
C VAL A 109 2.17 -10.01 5.35
N GLY A 110 1.60 -11.09 4.82
CA GLY A 110 0.16 -11.19 4.59
C GLY A 110 -0.67 -11.01 5.87
N ALA A 111 -0.25 -11.63 6.98
CA ALA A 111 -0.92 -11.45 8.27
C ALA A 111 -0.83 -10.01 8.79
N MET A 112 0.34 -9.37 8.66
CA MET A 112 0.55 -7.99 9.08
C MET A 112 -0.27 -6.99 8.24
N VAL A 113 -0.25 -7.14 6.92
CA VAL A 113 -1.06 -6.32 6.01
C VAL A 113 -2.53 -6.46 6.38
N HIS A 114 -3.02 -7.69 6.56
CA HIS A 114 -4.41 -7.92 6.90
C HIS A 114 -4.80 -7.28 8.24
N GLU A 115 -3.98 -7.43 9.28
CA GLU A 115 -4.23 -6.83 10.59
C GLU A 115 -4.22 -5.29 10.54
N ILE A 116 -3.25 -4.70 9.83
CA ILE A 116 -3.17 -3.24 9.66
C ILE A 116 -4.37 -2.74 8.85
N SER A 117 -4.69 -3.36 7.72
CA SER A 117 -5.85 -3.00 6.90
C SER A 117 -7.15 -3.07 7.71
N ARG A 118 -7.39 -4.15 8.46
CA ARG A 118 -8.58 -4.29 9.31
C ARG A 118 -8.64 -3.21 10.40
N ARG A 119 -7.50 -2.92 11.02
CA ARG A 119 -7.43 -1.94 12.11
C ARG A 119 -7.66 -0.50 11.65
N PHE A 120 -7.21 -0.15 10.44
CA PHE A 120 -7.25 1.23 9.95
C PHE A 120 -8.33 1.51 8.93
N LEU A 121 -8.86 0.50 8.22
CA LEU A 121 -9.91 0.67 7.21
C LEU A 121 -11.26 0.03 7.62
N GLY A 122 -11.27 -0.86 8.62
CA GLY A 122 -12.48 -1.56 9.10
C GLY A 122 -12.66 -2.93 8.47
#